data_AF-A0A831UQZ2-F1
#
_entry.id   AF-A0A831UQZ2-F1
#
_cell.length_a   1.000
_cell.length_b   1.000
_cell.length_c   1.000
_cell.angle_alpha   90.00
_cell.angle_beta   90.00
_cell.angle_gamma   90.00
#
_symmetry.space_group_name_H-M   'P 1'
#
loop_
_entity.id
_entity.type
_entity.pdbx_description
1 polymer ?
#
loop_
_entity_poly.entity_id
_entity_poly.type
_entity_poly.pdbx_seq_one_letter_code
_entity_poly.pdbx_strand_id
1 'polypeptide(L)'
;MRYARRARGVRAGPCIAGHPVPEHWEALLGDLAREMVRRLGAKDVEDAARQIFHYPALLHTAVCSPQIAVEGRYGGEWARLCTAGEAPMGAGVRFPEAPADARIPLDIYLGPCALWSLKTGNVVINWRKHAPDLYPAYSRWDGRYPHAYFRDVFPAVAFEAADQLGLVGLANARCGRRGRRCTAVAAWVYWIRHRRMPQIDQQLGRLLSFDLV
;
A
#
# COMPACT_ATOMS: atom_id res chain seq x y z
N MET A 1 6.35 -10.13 25.59
CA MET A 1 6.51 -10.75 24.25
C MET A 1 7.97 -11.14 24.06
N ARG A 2 8.26 -12.41 23.75
CA ARG A 2 9.60 -12.84 23.30
C ARG A 2 9.60 -12.82 21.77
N TYR A 3 10.47 -12.02 21.18
CA TYR A 3 10.67 -12.02 19.73
C TYR A 3 11.53 -13.23 19.34
N ALA A 4 11.19 -13.90 18.24
CA ALA A 4 12.00 -15.02 17.75
C ALA A 4 13.27 -14.56 17.05
N ARG A 5 13.25 -13.36 16.45
CA ARG A 5 14.38 -12.77 15.73
C ARG A 5 14.26 -11.25 15.70
N ARG A 6 15.39 -10.57 15.44
CA ARG A 6 15.44 -9.13 15.19
C ARG A 6 15.93 -8.89 13.76
N ALA A 7 15.28 -7.99 13.03
CA ALA A 7 15.71 -7.55 11.71
C ALA A 7 16.20 -6.10 11.79
N ARG A 8 17.45 -5.88 11.34
CA ARG A 8 18.11 -4.57 11.29
C ARG A 8 18.22 -4.07 9.86
N GLY A 9 18.41 -2.76 9.71
CA GLY A 9 18.58 -2.15 8.39
C GLY A 9 17.31 -2.16 7.53
N VAL A 10 16.14 -2.43 8.12
CA VAL A 10 14.87 -2.36 7.42
C VAL A 10 14.52 -0.89 7.16
N ARG A 11 14.46 -0.54 5.89
CA ARG A 11 14.22 0.82 5.39
C ARG A 11 12.81 1.01 4.87
N ALA A 12 11.92 0.01 4.87
CA ALA A 12 10.53 0.17 4.47
C ALA A 12 9.56 -0.45 5.47
N GLY A 13 8.35 0.11 5.52
CA GLY A 13 7.23 -0.42 6.30
C GLY A 13 6.44 -1.49 5.54
N PRO A 14 5.34 -2.00 6.15
CA PRO A 14 4.49 -3.05 5.57
C PRO A 14 3.98 -2.76 4.15
N CYS A 15 3.88 -1.49 3.75
CA CYS A 15 3.39 -1.12 2.43
C CYS A 15 4.21 -1.69 1.27
N ILE A 16 5.48 -2.07 1.48
CA ILE A 16 6.29 -2.71 0.45
C ILE A 16 5.66 -4.01 -0.08
N ALA A 17 4.76 -4.62 0.69
CA ALA A 17 3.98 -5.79 0.31
C ALA A 17 3.16 -5.59 -0.98
N GLY A 18 2.76 -4.35 -1.28
CA GLY A 18 2.09 -3.99 -2.52
C GLY A 18 3.00 -3.53 -3.65
N HIS A 19 4.32 -3.69 -3.50
CA HIS A 19 5.35 -3.30 -4.44
C HIS A 19 6.19 -4.55 -4.79
N PRO A 20 5.73 -5.41 -5.73
CA PRO A 20 6.34 -6.70 -6.03
C PRO A 20 7.55 -6.53 -6.97
N VAL A 21 8.54 -5.74 -6.55
CA VAL A 21 9.81 -5.55 -7.25
C VAL A 21 10.91 -6.18 -6.39
N PRO A 22 11.47 -7.33 -6.77
CA PRO A 22 12.36 -8.12 -5.92
C PRO A 22 13.59 -7.34 -5.45
N GLU A 23 14.21 -6.57 -6.36
CA GLU A 23 15.41 -5.79 -6.08
C GLU A 23 15.14 -4.71 -5.01
N HIS A 24 13.92 -4.17 -5.00
CA HIS A 24 13.51 -3.19 -4.02
C HIS A 24 13.22 -3.83 -2.65
N TRP A 25 12.70 -5.07 -2.63
CA TRP A 25 12.57 -5.84 -1.40
C TRP A 25 13.92 -6.13 -0.77
N GLU A 26 14.88 -6.61 -1.57
CA GLU A 26 16.25 -6.86 -1.09
C GLU A 26 16.89 -5.58 -0.55
N ALA A 27 16.82 -4.49 -1.31
CA ALA A 27 17.40 -3.22 -0.93
C ALA A 27 16.76 -2.61 0.33
N LEU A 28 15.43 -2.74 0.50
CA LEU A 28 14.70 -2.04 1.56
C LEU A 28 14.43 -2.90 2.79
N LEU A 29 14.37 -4.23 2.68
CA LEU A 29 14.09 -5.13 3.79
C LEU A 29 15.33 -5.87 4.29
N GLY A 30 16.35 -6.06 3.45
CA GLY A 30 17.57 -6.77 3.80
C GLY A 30 17.26 -8.15 4.40
N ASP A 31 17.73 -8.38 5.61
CA ASP A 31 17.55 -9.63 6.36
C ASP A 31 16.08 -10.03 6.56
N LEU A 32 15.16 -9.05 6.62
CA LEU A 32 13.74 -9.34 6.76
C LEU A 32 13.19 -10.02 5.50
N ALA A 33 13.63 -9.65 4.29
CA ALA A 33 13.21 -10.34 3.06
C ALA A 33 13.61 -11.82 3.10
N ARG A 34 14.86 -12.12 3.47
CA ARG A 34 15.35 -13.51 3.58
C ARG A 34 14.55 -14.33 4.59
N GLU A 35 14.18 -13.72 5.70
CA GLU A 35 13.36 -14.38 6.71
C GLU A 35 11.92 -14.63 6.22
N MET A 36 11.34 -13.68 5.46
CA MET A 36 10.03 -13.87 4.83
C MET A 36 10.06 -14.99 3.79
N VAL A 37 11.09 -15.07 2.94
CA VAL A 37 11.31 -16.19 2.00
C VAL A 37 11.29 -17.52 2.74
N ARG A 38 12.10 -17.64 3.80
CA ARG A 38 12.20 -18.85 4.61
C ARG A 38 10.86 -19.27 5.21
N ARG A 39 10.09 -18.32 5.74
CA ARG A 39 8.82 -18.60 6.44
C ARG A 39 7.68 -18.92 5.50
N LEU A 40 7.69 -18.36 4.30
CA LEU A 40 6.71 -18.67 3.27
C LEU A 40 7.05 -19.96 2.52
N GLY A 41 8.25 -20.53 2.72
CA GLY A 41 8.74 -21.62 1.88
C GLY A 41 8.89 -21.20 0.42
N ALA A 42 9.12 -19.90 0.18
CA ALA A 42 9.30 -19.36 -1.16
C ALA A 42 10.68 -19.75 -1.71
N LYS A 43 10.79 -19.80 -3.03
CA LYS A 43 12.06 -20.14 -3.71
C LYS A 43 13.12 -19.05 -3.52
N ASP A 44 12.69 -17.80 -3.63
CA ASP A 44 13.51 -16.60 -3.60
C ASP A 44 12.66 -15.37 -3.19
N VAL A 45 13.27 -14.19 -3.20
CA VAL A 45 12.59 -12.94 -2.85
C VAL A 45 11.50 -12.58 -3.85
N GLU A 46 11.69 -12.89 -5.13
CA GLU A 46 10.67 -12.65 -6.16
C GLU A 46 9.41 -13.45 -5.87
N ASP A 47 9.54 -14.74 -5.61
CA ASP A 47 8.42 -15.61 -5.30
C ASP A 47 7.73 -15.18 -4.00
N ALA A 48 8.48 -14.83 -2.95
CA ALA A 48 7.91 -14.29 -1.71
C ALA A 48 7.14 -12.98 -1.92
N ALA A 49 7.71 -12.05 -2.67
CA ALA A 49 7.07 -10.76 -2.97
C ALA A 49 5.78 -10.96 -3.78
N ARG A 50 5.82 -11.85 -4.77
CA ARG A 50 4.66 -12.22 -5.59
C ARG A 50 3.56 -12.89 -4.77
N GLN A 51 3.91 -13.84 -3.89
CA GLN A 51 2.97 -14.50 -3.00
C GLN A 51 2.25 -13.47 -2.11
N ILE A 52 2.99 -12.60 -1.42
CA ILE A 52 2.39 -11.57 -0.55
C ILE A 52 1.57 -10.55 -1.34
N PHE A 53 2.00 -10.18 -2.54
CA PHE A 53 1.27 -9.26 -3.39
C PHE A 53 -0.10 -9.81 -3.80
N HIS A 54 -0.17 -11.12 -4.08
CA HIS A 54 -1.41 -11.80 -4.45
C HIS A 54 -2.23 -12.28 -3.24
N TYR A 55 -1.61 -12.53 -2.09
CA TYR A 55 -2.26 -13.04 -0.89
C TYR A 55 -1.86 -12.20 0.33
N PRO A 56 -2.48 -11.03 0.54
CA PRO A 56 -2.08 -10.09 1.59
C PRO A 56 -2.00 -10.65 3.01
N ALA A 57 -2.82 -11.65 3.35
CA ALA A 57 -2.74 -12.33 4.65
C ALA A 57 -1.38 -13.00 4.91
N LEU A 58 -0.66 -13.40 3.85
CA LEU A 58 0.69 -13.99 3.98
C LEU A 58 1.71 -13.01 4.56
N LEU A 59 1.51 -11.70 4.44
CA LEU A 59 2.38 -10.72 5.07
C LEU A 59 2.40 -10.90 6.60
N HIS A 60 1.23 -11.14 7.19
CA HIS A 60 1.11 -11.37 8.63
C HIS A 60 1.77 -12.70 9.01
N THR A 61 1.53 -13.78 8.26
CA THR A 61 2.19 -15.07 8.46
C THR A 61 3.72 -14.95 8.40
N ALA A 62 4.23 -14.23 7.40
CA ALA A 62 5.66 -14.08 7.17
C ALA A 62 6.38 -13.32 8.29
N VAL A 63 5.71 -12.44 9.03
CA VAL A 63 6.39 -11.54 9.99
C VAL A 63 5.96 -11.74 11.44
N CYS A 64 4.73 -12.21 11.69
CA CYS A 64 4.12 -12.13 13.02
C CYS A 64 4.06 -13.46 13.79
N SER A 65 4.36 -14.59 13.16
CA SER A 65 4.25 -15.92 13.79
C SER A 65 5.47 -16.82 13.53
N PRO A 66 6.46 -16.89 14.45
CA PRO A 66 6.65 -16.03 15.63
C PRO A 66 7.13 -14.63 15.26
N GLN A 67 6.76 -13.60 16.00
CA GLN A 67 7.03 -12.21 15.61
C GLN A 67 8.53 -11.90 15.43
N ILE A 68 8.86 -11.24 14.33
CA ILE A 68 10.16 -10.62 14.06
C ILE A 68 10.11 -9.18 14.57
N ALA A 69 11.02 -8.81 15.47
CA ALA A 69 11.20 -7.42 15.86
C ALA A 69 11.96 -6.67 14.77
N VAL A 70 11.30 -5.71 14.12
CA VAL A 70 11.97 -4.80 13.19
C VAL A 70 12.51 -3.61 13.97
N GLU A 71 13.81 -3.34 13.87
CA GLU A 71 14.46 -2.20 14.53
C GLU A 71 14.46 -0.97 13.61
N GLY A 72 14.56 0.22 14.21
CA GLY A 72 14.65 1.49 13.49
C GLY A 72 13.31 2.12 13.13
N ARG A 73 13.33 3.04 12.16
CA ARG A 73 12.21 3.95 11.82
C ARG A 73 10.88 3.25 11.58
N TYR A 74 10.89 2.08 10.94
CA TYR A 74 9.68 1.35 10.56
C TYR A 74 9.26 0.29 11.58
N GLY A 75 10.01 0.11 12.67
CA GLY A 75 9.71 -0.90 13.69
C GLY A 75 8.30 -0.78 14.27
N GLY A 76 7.83 0.45 14.50
CA GLY A 76 6.48 0.70 14.99
C GLY A 76 5.37 0.29 14.02
N GLU A 77 5.59 0.45 12.71
CA GLU A 77 4.61 0.04 11.68
C GLU A 77 4.53 -1.49 11.58
N TRP A 78 5.68 -2.17 11.56
CA TRP A 78 5.73 -3.64 11.57
C TRP A 78 5.16 -4.23 12.86
N ALA A 79 5.42 -3.60 14.01
CA ALA A 79 4.82 -4.00 15.28
C ALA A 79 3.30 -3.83 15.26
N ARG A 80 2.78 -2.71 14.73
CA ARG A 80 1.34 -2.47 14.58
C ARG A 80 0.68 -3.50 13.66
N LEU A 81 1.34 -3.90 12.57
CA LEU A 81 0.84 -4.98 11.72
C LEU A 81 0.63 -6.26 12.55
N CYS A 82 1.59 -6.63 13.39
CA CYS A 82 1.49 -7.87 14.17
C CYS A 82 0.55 -7.79 15.37
N THR A 83 0.36 -6.61 15.97
CA THR A 83 -0.48 -6.47 17.17
C THR A 83 -1.93 -6.11 16.85
N ALA A 84 -2.16 -5.28 15.83
CA ALA A 84 -3.48 -4.78 15.45
C ALA A 84 -3.98 -5.36 14.11
N GLY A 85 -3.11 -6.05 13.35
CA GLY A 85 -3.42 -6.46 11.99
C GLY A 85 -3.44 -5.28 11.02
N GLU A 86 -2.83 -4.14 11.36
CA GLU A 86 -2.98 -2.90 10.59
C GLU A 86 -1.69 -2.52 9.84
N ALA A 87 -1.81 -2.41 8.52
CA ALA A 87 -0.83 -1.70 7.69
C ALA A 87 -1.15 -0.19 7.67
N PRO A 88 -0.19 0.67 7.25
CA PRO A 88 -0.45 2.10 7.09
C PRO A 88 -1.67 2.38 6.20
N MET A 89 -2.58 3.21 6.72
CA MET A 89 -3.90 3.47 6.11
C MET A 89 -3.91 4.70 5.19
N GLY A 90 -2.95 5.63 5.34
CA GLY A 90 -2.86 6.82 4.49
C GLY A 90 -2.24 6.56 3.12
N ALA A 91 -2.23 7.57 2.25
CA ALA A 91 -1.59 7.48 0.94
C ALA A 91 -0.08 7.18 1.05
N GLY A 92 0.58 7.63 2.12
CA GLY A 92 2.01 7.38 2.39
C GLY A 92 2.99 8.12 1.47
N VAL A 93 2.53 8.51 0.28
CA VAL A 93 3.25 9.29 -0.72
C VAL A 93 2.99 10.79 -0.52
N ARG A 94 4.01 11.61 -0.80
CA ARG A 94 3.91 13.07 -0.90
C ARG A 94 4.14 13.47 -2.35
N PHE A 95 3.05 13.66 -3.08
CA PHE A 95 3.10 14.24 -4.42
C PHE A 95 3.57 15.71 -4.34
N PRO A 96 4.31 16.20 -5.34
CA PRO A 96 4.62 17.62 -5.46
C PRO A 96 3.35 18.48 -5.38
N GLU A 97 3.48 19.68 -4.85
CA GLU A 97 2.40 20.65 -4.88
C GLU A 97 2.30 21.28 -6.27
N ALA A 98 1.08 21.38 -6.78
CA ALA A 98 0.78 21.97 -8.06
C ALA A 98 -0.61 22.63 -8.00
N PRO A 99 -0.82 23.76 -8.69
CA PRO A 99 -2.17 24.32 -8.84
C PRO A 99 -3.09 23.30 -9.50
N ALA A 100 -4.23 23.03 -8.89
CA ALA A 100 -5.28 22.19 -9.46
C ALA A 100 -6.64 22.72 -9.01
N ASP A 101 -7.39 23.30 -9.93
CA ASP A 101 -8.76 23.74 -9.70
C ASP A 101 -9.76 22.72 -10.26
N ALA A 102 -9.68 21.50 -9.72
CA ALA A 102 -10.55 20.39 -10.10
C ALA A 102 -11.19 19.77 -8.86
N ARG A 103 -12.44 19.34 -9.00
CA ARG A 103 -13.17 18.60 -7.96
C ARG A 103 -13.53 17.22 -8.46
N ILE A 104 -13.00 16.20 -7.80
CA ILE A 104 -13.24 14.80 -8.12
C ILE A 104 -14.26 14.25 -7.12
N PRO A 105 -15.41 13.71 -7.57
CA PRO A 105 -16.50 13.29 -6.69
C PRO A 105 -16.23 11.92 -6.04
N LEU A 106 -15.07 11.76 -5.38
CA LEU A 106 -14.65 10.53 -4.72
C LEU A 106 -14.25 10.80 -3.26
N ASP A 107 -14.96 10.18 -2.33
CA ASP A 107 -14.63 10.11 -0.91
C ASP A 107 -13.74 8.88 -0.64
N ILE A 108 -12.51 8.92 -1.16
CA ILE A 108 -11.47 7.91 -0.92
C ILE A 108 -10.25 8.58 -0.27
N TYR A 109 -10.02 8.27 0.99
CA TYR A 109 -8.95 8.86 1.82
C TYR A 109 -8.01 7.81 2.44
N LEU A 110 -8.12 6.55 2.01
CA LEU A 110 -7.21 5.47 2.35
C LEU A 110 -6.28 5.17 1.18
N GLY A 111 -5.00 4.95 1.45
CA GLY A 111 -4.05 4.52 0.43
C GLY A 111 -4.17 3.02 0.12
N PRO A 112 -3.64 2.55 -1.02
CA PRO A 112 -3.70 1.14 -1.41
C PRO A 112 -2.98 0.19 -0.44
N CYS A 113 -2.03 0.70 0.35
CA CYS A 113 -1.35 -0.07 1.41
C CYS A 113 -2.31 -0.67 2.44
N ALA A 114 -3.48 -0.06 2.65
CA ALA A 114 -4.51 -0.56 3.57
C ALA A 114 -4.97 -2.00 3.26
N LEU A 115 -4.79 -2.47 2.01
CA LEU A 115 -5.12 -3.82 1.58
C LEU A 115 -4.31 -4.94 2.25
N TRP A 116 -3.14 -4.60 2.81
CA TRP A 116 -2.29 -5.53 3.56
C TRP A 116 -2.56 -5.55 5.06
N SER A 117 -3.68 -4.97 5.47
CA SER A 117 -4.23 -5.15 6.83
C SER A 117 -5.07 -6.43 6.88
N LEU A 118 -5.11 -7.08 8.04
CA LEU A 118 -6.09 -8.12 8.33
C LEU A 118 -7.50 -7.52 8.36
N LYS A 119 -8.51 -8.27 7.93
CA LYS A 119 -9.93 -7.85 7.95
C LYS A 119 -10.53 -7.88 9.37
N THR A 120 -9.92 -7.18 10.32
CA THR A 120 -10.43 -7.03 11.70
C THR A 120 -11.58 -6.01 11.75
N GLY A 121 -12.35 -6.02 12.84
CA GLY A 121 -13.45 -5.05 13.02
C GLY A 121 -13.00 -3.59 12.90
N ASN A 122 -11.87 -3.23 13.51
CA ASN A 122 -11.31 -1.87 13.45
C ASN A 122 -10.91 -1.47 12.03
N VAL A 123 -10.26 -2.38 11.29
CA VAL A 123 -9.89 -2.15 9.89
C VAL A 123 -11.14 -1.93 9.04
N VAL A 124 -12.17 -2.77 9.21
CA VAL A 124 -13.45 -2.62 8.50
C VAL A 124 -14.12 -1.27 8.81
N ILE A 125 -14.12 -0.83 10.06
CA ILE A 125 -14.63 0.49 10.47
C ILE A 125 -13.86 1.61 9.77
N ASN A 126 -12.52 1.52 9.73
CA ASN A 126 -11.68 2.51 9.04
C ASN A 126 -11.98 2.58 7.55
N TRP A 127 -12.11 1.44 6.87
CA TRP A 127 -12.50 1.38 5.47
C TRP A 127 -13.85 2.06 5.22
N ARG A 128 -14.88 1.75 6.01
CA ARG A 128 -16.20 2.38 5.90
C ARG A 128 -16.15 3.89 6.10
N LYS A 129 -15.36 4.38 7.06
CA LYS A 129 -15.27 5.80 7.43
C LYS A 129 -14.43 6.64 6.47
N HIS A 130 -13.36 6.06 5.94
CA HIS A 130 -12.30 6.78 5.22
C HIS A 130 -12.23 6.45 3.73
N ALA A 131 -12.92 5.41 3.25
CA ALA A 131 -13.08 5.17 1.83
C ALA A 131 -14.50 4.65 1.51
N PRO A 132 -15.57 5.38 1.88
CA PRO A 132 -16.95 4.95 1.66
C PRO A 132 -17.24 4.53 0.22
N ASP A 133 -16.69 5.21 -0.78
CA ASP A 133 -16.93 4.87 -2.20
C ASP A 133 -16.20 3.59 -2.64
N LEU A 134 -15.17 3.17 -1.90
CA LEU A 134 -14.41 1.95 -2.17
C LEU A 134 -14.79 0.79 -1.22
N TYR A 135 -15.47 1.09 -0.11
CA TYR A 135 -15.84 0.13 0.92
C TYR A 135 -16.72 -1.03 0.40
N PRO A 136 -17.74 -0.81 -0.44
CA PRO A 136 -18.54 -1.91 -1.00
C PRO A 136 -17.70 -2.92 -1.80
N ALA A 137 -16.70 -2.45 -2.55
CA ALA A 137 -15.76 -3.32 -3.25
C ALA A 137 -14.87 -4.08 -2.27
N TYR A 138 -14.30 -3.38 -1.27
CA TYR A 138 -13.46 -3.99 -0.25
C TYR A 138 -14.20 -5.05 0.60
N SER A 139 -15.48 -4.82 0.93
CA SER A 139 -16.26 -5.75 1.75
C SER A 139 -16.53 -7.07 1.03
N ARG A 140 -16.72 -7.05 -0.30
CA ARG A 140 -16.95 -8.23 -1.14
C ARG A 140 -15.66 -8.95 -1.55
N TRP A 141 -14.53 -8.26 -1.53
CA TRP A 141 -13.22 -8.84 -1.89
C TRP A 141 -12.87 -10.02 -0.98
N ASP A 142 -12.44 -11.14 -1.54
CA ASP A 142 -12.13 -12.37 -0.78
C ASP A 142 -10.74 -12.36 -0.12
N GLY A 143 -9.98 -11.28 -0.27
CA GLY A 143 -8.63 -11.16 0.27
C GLY A 143 -7.54 -11.73 -0.64
N ARG A 144 -7.85 -12.09 -1.90
CA ARG A 144 -6.88 -12.62 -2.88
C ARG A 144 -6.82 -11.76 -4.14
N TYR A 145 -5.66 -11.75 -4.78
CA TYR A 145 -5.39 -11.01 -6.02
C TYR A 145 -5.88 -9.55 -5.98
N PRO A 146 -5.49 -8.76 -4.95
CA PRO A 146 -6.01 -7.41 -4.74
C PRO A 146 -5.86 -6.54 -5.99
N HIS A 147 -4.72 -6.59 -6.67
CA HIS A 147 -4.48 -5.76 -7.85
C HIS A 147 -5.45 -6.07 -8.99
N ALA A 148 -5.63 -7.35 -9.33
CA ALA A 148 -6.57 -7.74 -10.38
C ALA A 148 -8.00 -7.32 -10.01
N TYR A 149 -8.43 -7.63 -8.78
CA TYR A 149 -9.77 -7.28 -8.29
C TYR A 149 -10.01 -5.77 -8.32
N PHE A 150 -9.12 -4.98 -7.71
CA PHE A 150 -9.30 -3.53 -7.61
C PHE A 150 -9.10 -2.83 -8.94
N ARG A 151 -8.25 -3.31 -9.85
CA ARG A 151 -8.18 -2.79 -11.22
C ARG A 151 -9.54 -2.82 -11.90
N ASP A 152 -10.31 -3.88 -11.69
CA ASP A 152 -11.58 -4.10 -12.39
C ASP A 152 -12.76 -3.33 -11.75
N VAL A 153 -12.67 -2.97 -10.46
CA VAL A 153 -13.78 -2.32 -9.71
C VAL A 153 -13.47 -0.90 -9.25
N PHE A 154 -12.26 -0.38 -9.46
CA PHE A 154 -11.92 0.98 -9.04
C PHE A 154 -12.66 2.02 -9.90
N PRO A 155 -13.14 3.14 -9.33
CA PRO A 155 -13.96 4.10 -10.07
C PRO A 155 -13.27 4.65 -11.32
N ALA A 156 -13.92 4.51 -12.49
CA ALA A 156 -13.42 4.98 -13.79
C ALA A 156 -13.06 6.48 -13.79
N VAL A 157 -13.89 7.30 -13.11
CA VAL A 157 -13.68 8.74 -12.96
C VAL A 157 -12.30 9.11 -12.38
N ALA A 158 -11.68 8.23 -11.59
CA ALA A 158 -10.33 8.46 -11.08
C ALA A 158 -9.27 8.38 -12.19
N PHE A 159 -9.43 7.45 -13.13
CA PHE A 159 -8.54 7.29 -14.27
C PHE A 159 -8.74 8.41 -15.29
N GLU A 160 -9.99 8.75 -15.60
CA GLU A 160 -10.32 9.89 -16.47
C GLU A 160 -9.72 11.19 -15.95
N ALA A 161 -9.85 11.45 -14.64
CA ALA A 161 -9.23 12.61 -14.00
C ALA A 161 -7.71 12.56 -14.03
N ALA A 162 -7.09 11.39 -13.87
CA ALA A 162 -5.64 11.23 -14.00
C ALA A 162 -5.15 11.47 -15.43
N ASP A 163 -5.92 11.05 -16.45
CA ASP A 163 -5.56 11.25 -17.86
C ASP A 163 -5.68 12.72 -18.27
N GLN A 164 -6.59 13.48 -17.65
CA GLN A 164 -6.75 14.91 -17.92
C GLN A 164 -5.76 15.78 -17.16
N LEU A 165 -5.46 15.45 -15.90
CA LEU A 165 -4.70 16.30 -14.98
C LEU A 165 -3.26 15.83 -14.74
N GLY A 166 -2.92 14.62 -15.17
CA GLY A 166 -1.77 13.87 -14.67
C GLY A 166 -1.94 13.45 -13.21
N LEU A 167 -1.08 12.56 -12.72
CA LEU A 167 -1.16 12.10 -11.32
C LEU A 167 -0.86 13.20 -10.29
N VAL A 168 0.04 14.13 -10.61
CA VAL A 168 0.32 15.29 -9.73
C VAL A 168 -0.87 16.24 -9.67
N GLY A 169 -1.49 16.56 -10.81
CA GLY A 169 -2.69 17.40 -10.84
C GLY A 169 -3.85 16.73 -10.10
N LEU A 170 -4.08 15.44 -10.33
CA LEU A 170 -5.05 14.65 -9.58
C LEU A 170 -4.75 14.69 -8.08
N ALA A 171 -3.51 14.46 -7.62
CA ALA A 171 -3.17 14.50 -6.19
C ALA A 171 -3.40 15.87 -5.53
N ASN A 172 -3.41 16.96 -6.31
CA ASN A 172 -3.67 18.32 -5.85
C ASN A 172 -5.15 18.73 -5.96
N ALA A 173 -5.95 18.04 -6.78
CA ALA A 173 -7.39 18.24 -6.88
C ALA A 173 -8.12 17.99 -5.54
N ARG A 174 -9.35 18.48 -5.45
CA ARG A 174 -10.20 18.34 -4.26
C ARG A 174 -11.12 17.14 -4.41
N CYS A 175 -11.08 16.23 -3.45
CA CYS A 175 -11.85 14.99 -3.45
C CYS A 175 -13.03 15.03 -2.49
N GLY A 176 -14.15 14.50 -2.99
CA GLY A 176 -15.33 14.14 -2.22
C GLY A 176 -15.97 15.32 -1.48
N ARG A 177 -16.87 15.00 -0.55
CA ARG A 177 -17.62 16.01 0.22
C ARG A 177 -16.73 16.78 1.20
N ARG A 178 -15.63 16.17 1.64
CA ARG A 178 -14.72 16.78 2.63
C ARG A 178 -13.77 17.80 2.01
N GLY A 179 -13.69 17.90 0.68
CA GLY A 179 -12.79 18.84 -0.01
C GLY A 179 -11.31 18.64 0.32
N ARG A 180 -10.90 17.43 0.73
CA ARG A 180 -9.49 17.13 1.00
C ARG A 180 -8.75 16.90 -0.31
N ARG A 181 -7.42 17.02 -0.30
CA ARG A 181 -6.63 16.67 -1.49
C ARG A 181 -6.83 15.19 -1.86
N CYS A 182 -6.93 14.93 -3.15
CA CYS A 182 -7.11 13.60 -3.76
C CYS A 182 -5.83 12.71 -3.71
N THR A 183 -4.95 12.89 -2.72
CA THR A 183 -3.66 12.17 -2.64
C THR A 183 -3.83 10.66 -2.57
N ALA A 184 -4.83 10.18 -1.85
CA ALA A 184 -5.15 8.76 -1.78
C ALA A 184 -5.65 8.22 -3.12
N VAL A 185 -6.54 8.95 -3.81
CA VAL A 185 -7.03 8.58 -5.15
C VAL A 185 -5.88 8.48 -6.14
N ALA A 186 -5.00 9.49 -6.19
CA ALA A 186 -3.81 9.45 -7.04
C ALA A 186 -2.89 8.26 -6.71
N ALA A 187 -2.71 7.94 -5.42
CA ALA A 187 -1.91 6.79 -5.02
C ALA A 187 -2.53 5.45 -5.47
N TRP A 188 -3.86 5.33 -5.45
CA TRP A 188 -4.55 4.17 -6.00
C TRP A 188 -4.39 4.06 -7.51
N VAL A 189 -4.59 5.16 -8.25
CA VAL A 189 -4.42 5.16 -9.71
C VAL A 189 -2.99 4.76 -10.08
N TYR A 190 -1.98 5.33 -9.42
CA TYR A 190 -0.58 4.92 -9.60
C TYR A 190 -0.40 3.41 -9.37
N TRP A 191 -0.87 2.91 -8.23
CA TRP A 191 -0.69 1.50 -7.89
C TRP A 191 -1.41 0.56 -8.88
N ILE A 192 -2.59 0.94 -9.36
CA ILE A 192 -3.32 0.16 -10.36
C ILE A 192 -2.59 0.17 -11.71
N ARG A 193 -2.11 1.33 -12.18
CA ARG A 193 -1.40 1.46 -13.47
C ARG A 193 -0.05 0.75 -13.47
N HIS A 194 0.72 0.87 -12.39
CA HIS A 194 2.12 0.44 -12.38
C HIS A 194 2.37 -0.85 -11.60
N ARG A 195 1.36 -1.37 -10.88
CA ARG A 195 1.52 -2.49 -9.93
C ARG A 195 2.59 -2.22 -8.87
N ARG A 196 2.84 -0.95 -8.55
CA ARG A 196 3.90 -0.51 -7.64
C ARG A 196 3.36 0.48 -6.63
N MET A 197 3.85 0.42 -5.39
CA MET A 197 3.45 1.38 -4.37
C MET A 197 4.16 2.73 -4.57
N PRO A 198 3.42 3.84 -4.72
CA PRO A 198 4.00 5.15 -5.03
C PRO A 198 4.93 5.66 -3.92
N GLN A 199 4.64 5.37 -2.65
CA GLN A 199 5.49 5.74 -1.52
C GLN A 199 6.83 4.99 -1.50
N ILE A 200 6.89 3.77 -2.05
CA ILE A 200 8.14 3.02 -2.19
C ILE A 200 8.95 3.59 -3.35
N ASP A 201 8.32 3.85 -4.50
CA ASP A 201 9.00 4.51 -5.62
C ASP A 201 9.48 5.92 -5.23
N GLN A 202 8.71 6.67 -4.44
CA GLN A 202 9.15 7.97 -3.90
C GLN A 202 10.38 7.82 -3.02
N GLN A 203 10.39 6.84 -2.11
CA GLN A 203 11.53 6.58 -1.23
C GLN A 203 12.79 6.22 -2.02
N LEU A 204 12.62 5.57 -3.18
CA LEU A 204 13.70 5.21 -4.10
C LEU A 204 14.07 6.33 -5.09
N GLY A 205 13.42 7.49 -5.02
CA GLY A 205 13.66 8.62 -5.93
C GLY A 205 13.10 8.42 -7.34
N ARG A 206 12.15 7.51 -7.52
CA ARG A 206 11.61 7.07 -8.83
C ARG A 206 10.21 7.57 -9.16
N LEU A 207 9.49 8.18 -8.20
CA LEU A 207 8.09 8.60 -8.39
C LEU A 207 7.92 9.49 -9.64
N LEU A 208 8.85 10.41 -9.88
CA LEU A 208 8.79 11.37 -10.99
C LEU A 208 9.21 10.77 -12.35
N SER A 209 9.70 9.53 -12.39
CA SER A 209 10.11 8.87 -13.63
C SER A 209 8.96 8.19 -14.37
N PHE A 210 7.77 8.10 -13.74
CA PHE A 210 6.61 7.39 -14.30
C PHE A 210 5.47 8.33 -14.75
N ASP A 211 5.59 9.65 -14.53
CA ASP A 211 4.50 10.64 -14.70
C ASP A 211 4.96 11.94 -15.42
N LEU A 212 5.90 11.84 -16.36
CA LEU A 212 6.31 12.98 -17.21
C LEU A 212 5.75 12.89 -18.63
N VAL A 213 4.46 12.56 -18.81
CA VAL A 213 3.58 13.05 -19.91
C VAL A 213 2.13 12.90 -19.46
#